data_AF-A0A7C2FQF0-F1
#
_entry.id   AF-A0A7C2FQF0-F1
#
_cell.length_a   1.000
_cell.length_b   1.000
_cell.length_c   1.000
_cell.angle_alpha   90.00
_cell.angle_beta   90.00
_cell.angle_gamma   90.00
#
_symmetry.space_group_name_H-M   'P 1'
#
loop_
_entity.id
_entity.type
_entity.pdbx_description
1 polymer ?
#
loop_
_entity_poly.entity_id
_entity_poly.type
_entity_poly.pdbx_seq_one_letter_code
_entity_poly.pdbx_strand_id
1 'polypeptide(L)'
;MDPWRHAVTEPVGLVGVAAHVRRASDLRGVFEDADALEALVRAGDPPVYETYEPPVPQDPGHLRYGITRVYPGRVGREYFMTRGHYHRIRGTAEVYYVLRGEGALVLRDPDGHARVERVEPGTVVYVPPGWAHRSVNTGSEPLVLFYVYPADAGHDYETVGRTGFGVRVVAGEDGPRFEGSG
;
A
#
# COMPACT_ATOMS: atom_id res chain seq x y z
N MET A 1 -21.44 -5.76 18.88
CA MET A 1 -20.05 -5.99 19.36
C MET A 1 -19.71 -4.89 20.35
N ASP A 2 -18.87 -5.17 21.35
CA ASP A 2 -18.33 -4.12 22.22
C ASP A 2 -17.33 -3.24 21.44
N PRO A 3 -17.25 -1.94 21.74
CA PRO A 3 -16.34 -1.04 21.06
C PRO A 3 -14.88 -1.39 21.38
N TRP A 4 -14.03 -1.38 20.36
CA TRP A 4 -12.59 -1.53 20.53
C TRP A 4 -11.90 -0.18 20.55
N ARG A 5 -10.81 -0.10 21.33
CA ARG A 5 -9.88 1.03 21.30
C ARG A 5 -8.46 0.51 21.17
N HIS A 6 -7.69 1.13 20.29
CA HIS A 6 -6.26 0.85 20.13
C HIS A 6 -5.49 2.16 20.22
N ALA A 7 -4.41 2.18 20.99
CA ALA A 7 -3.43 3.25 20.88
C ALA A 7 -2.57 3.00 19.65
N VAL A 8 -2.24 4.08 18.93
CA VAL A 8 -1.18 4.09 17.94
C VAL A 8 0.14 4.34 18.68
N THR A 9 1.11 3.43 18.57
CA THR A 9 2.37 3.47 19.36
C THR A 9 3.61 3.37 18.49
N GLU A 10 4.75 3.85 18.98
CA GLU A 10 6.05 3.65 18.32
C GLU A 10 6.70 2.29 18.64
N PRO A 11 7.37 1.61 17.66
CA PRO A 11 7.33 1.89 16.22
C PRO A 11 5.90 1.74 15.67
N VAL A 12 5.45 2.71 14.86
CA VAL A 12 4.04 2.91 14.49
C VAL A 12 3.32 1.61 14.12
N GLY A 13 2.33 1.25 14.95
CA GLY A 13 1.44 0.08 14.85
C GLY A 13 0.23 0.22 15.78
N LEU A 14 -0.65 -0.79 15.83
CA LEU A 14 -1.82 -0.83 16.71
C LEU A 14 -1.59 -1.77 17.90
N VAL A 15 -1.68 -1.26 19.12
CA VAL A 15 -1.49 -2.07 20.34
C VAL A 15 -2.49 -3.22 20.39
N GLY A 16 -1.98 -4.44 20.59
CA GLY A 16 -2.79 -5.66 20.68
C GLY A 16 -3.21 -6.24 19.33
N VAL A 17 -2.74 -5.68 18.22
CA VAL A 17 -3.00 -6.19 16.86
C VAL A 17 -1.71 -6.75 16.29
N ALA A 18 -1.74 -8.01 15.87
CA ALA A 18 -0.58 -8.66 15.27
C ALA A 18 -0.29 -8.08 13.87
N ALA A 19 0.99 -7.94 13.54
CA ALA A 19 1.42 -7.53 12.21
C ALA A 19 1.22 -8.69 11.23
N HIS A 20 0.67 -8.37 10.06
CA HIS A 20 0.70 -9.24 8.90
C HIS A 20 1.79 -8.77 7.95
N VAL A 21 2.86 -9.54 7.88
CA VAL A 21 4.10 -9.19 7.17
C VAL A 21 4.01 -9.64 5.71
N ARG A 22 4.49 -8.78 4.82
CA ARG A 22 4.69 -9.09 3.40
C ARG A 22 6.16 -8.92 3.07
N ARG A 23 6.82 -10.02 2.75
CA ARG A 23 8.24 -10.10 2.38
C ARG A 23 8.43 -9.92 0.88
N ALA A 24 9.68 -9.76 0.46
CA ALA A 24 10.03 -9.64 -0.96
C ALA A 24 9.48 -10.82 -1.77
N SER A 25 9.58 -12.04 -1.24
CA SER A 25 9.09 -13.27 -1.89
C SER A 25 7.57 -13.31 -2.09
N ASP A 26 6.80 -12.61 -1.26
CA ASP A 26 5.34 -12.47 -1.38
C ASP A 26 4.92 -11.54 -2.54
N LEU A 27 5.88 -10.78 -3.09
CA LEU A 27 5.67 -9.76 -4.12
C LEU A 27 6.22 -10.16 -5.49
N ARG A 28 6.41 -11.46 -5.74
CA ARG A 28 6.67 -11.95 -7.09
C ARG A 28 5.57 -11.53 -8.05
N GLY A 29 5.97 -11.01 -9.21
CA GLY A 29 5.07 -10.46 -10.22
C GLY A 29 4.55 -9.05 -9.93
N VAL A 30 5.04 -8.38 -8.87
CA VAL A 30 4.66 -7.00 -8.54
C VAL A 30 5.62 -5.96 -9.12
N PHE A 31 6.91 -6.29 -9.13
CA PHE A 31 8.00 -5.46 -9.66
C PHE A 31 8.34 -5.87 -11.09
N GLU A 32 8.79 -4.93 -11.91
CA GLU A 32 9.24 -5.17 -13.29
C GLU A 32 10.52 -5.99 -13.33
N ASP A 33 11.50 -5.67 -12.47
CA ASP A 33 12.78 -6.35 -12.40
C ASP A 33 12.69 -7.62 -11.53
N ALA A 34 12.19 -8.70 -12.12
CA ALA A 34 12.04 -10.00 -11.46
C ALA A 34 13.39 -10.57 -10.98
N ASP A 35 14.47 -10.34 -11.73
CA ASP A 35 15.81 -10.84 -11.36
C ASP A 35 16.36 -10.11 -10.14
N ALA A 36 16.18 -8.79 -10.05
CA ALA A 36 16.53 -8.02 -8.86
C ALA A 36 15.67 -8.44 -7.65
N LEU A 37 14.39 -8.77 -7.87
CA LEU A 37 13.53 -9.27 -6.79
C LEU A 37 14.07 -10.61 -6.27
N GLU A 38 14.36 -11.57 -7.14
CA GLU A 38 14.91 -12.86 -6.71
C GLU A 38 16.29 -12.73 -6.07
N ALA A 39 17.12 -11.77 -6.51
CA ALA A 39 18.37 -11.44 -5.84
C ALA A 39 18.14 -10.94 -4.40
N LEU A 40 17.15 -10.07 -4.19
CA LEU A 40 16.76 -9.57 -2.88
C LEU A 40 16.21 -10.70 -1.98
N VAL A 41 15.40 -11.60 -2.54
CA VAL A 41 14.88 -12.78 -1.83
C VAL A 41 16.05 -13.67 -1.37
N ARG A 42 17.00 -13.98 -2.25
CA ARG A 42 18.20 -14.75 -1.90
C ARG A 42 19.09 -14.06 -0.87
N ALA A 43 19.08 -12.73 -0.83
CA ALA A 43 19.85 -11.93 0.13
C ALA A 43 19.23 -11.86 1.54
N GLY A 44 18.09 -12.52 1.79
CA GLY A 44 17.51 -12.65 3.13
C GLY A 44 16.00 -12.39 3.21
N ASP A 45 15.33 -12.22 2.06
CA ASP A 45 13.87 -12.05 1.96
C ASP A 45 13.28 -11.03 2.96
N PRO A 46 13.74 -9.76 2.87
CA PRO A 46 13.37 -8.76 3.86
C PRO A 46 11.87 -8.43 3.82
N PRO A 47 11.30 -7.95 4.93
CA PRO A 47 9.95 -7.40 4.92
C PRO A 47 9.91 -6.14 4.03
N VAL A 48 8.91 -6.07 3.14
CA VAL A 48 8.64 -4.90 2.29
C VAL A 48 7.59 -4.01 2.96
N TYR A 49 6.54 -4.61 3.50
CA TYR A 49 5.56 -3.88 4.31
C TYR A 49 4.85 -4.79 5.31
N GLU A 50 4.18 -4.14 6.25
CA GLU A 50 3.35 -4.78 7.26
C GLU A 50 2.00 -4.08 7.35
N THR A 51 0.96 -4.84 7.66
CA THR A 51 -0.36 -4.28 8.00
C THR A 51 -0.78 -4.69 9.41
N TYR A 52 -1.44 -3.77 10.11
CA TYR A 52 -2.05 -3.98 11.42
C TYR A 52 -3.54 -3.69 11.28
N GLU A 53 -4.36 -4.73 11.24
CA GLU A 53 -5.80 -4.60 11.03
C GLU A 53 -6.55 -5.41 12.11
N PRO A 54 -7.34 -4.76 12.98
CA PRO A 54 -8.17 -5.47 13.94
C PRO A 54 -9.20 -6.37 13.23
N PRO A 55 -9.68 -7.44 13.86
CA PRO A 55 -10.58 -8.41 13.24
C PRO A 55 -12.04 -7.93 13.19
N VAL A 56 -12.29 -6.72 12.67
CA VAL A 56 -13.65 -6.18 12.49
C VAL A 56 -14.44 -7.11 11.53
N PRO A 57 -15.72 -7.44 11.82
CA PRO A 57 -16.53 -8.26 10.93
C PRO A 57 -16.58 -7.73 9.50
N GLN A 58 -16.60 -8.61 8.50
CA GLN A 58 -16.63 -8.26 7.08
C GLN A 58 -18.07 -8.10 6.53
N ASP A 59 -18.97 -7.57 7.35
CA ASP A 59 -20.38 -7.39 7.01
C ASP A 59 -20.67 -5.92 6.64
N PRO A 60 -21.67 -5.66 5.79
CA PRO A 60 -22.08 -4.29 5.44
C PRO A 60 -22.41 -3.44 6.66
N GLY A 61 -22.01 -2.17 6.63
CA GLY A 61 -22.22 -1.21 7.71
C GLY A 61 -21.09 -1.12 8.74
N HIS A 62 -20.14 -2.07 8.73
CA HIS A 62 -18.90 -1.94 9.48
C HIS A 62 -17.82 -1.16 8.69
N LEU A 63 -16.86 -0.60 9.42
CA LEU A 63 -15.66 0.02 8.87
C LEU A 63 -14.42 -0.74 9.34
N ARG A 64 -13.65 -1.26 8.39
CA ARG A 64 -12.31 -1.76 8.65
C ARG A 64 -11.34 -0.60 8.64
N TYR A 65 -10.34 -0.71 9.50
CA TYR A 65 -9.29 0.28 9.59
C TYR A 65 -8.01 -0.39 10.01
N GLY A 66 -6.89 0.25 9.73
CA GLY A 66 -5.61 -0.30 10.11
C GLY A 66 -4.47 0.65 9.83
N ILE A 67 -3.27 0.14 10.06
CA ILE A 67 -2.03 0.82 9.74
C ILE A 67 -1.28 -0.02 8.72
N THR A 68 -0.80 0.62 7.66
CA THR A 68 0.20 0.07 6.74
C THR A 68 1.54 0.73 7.04
N ARG A 69 2.59 -0.08 7.23
CA ARG A 69 3.98 0.37 7.30
C ARG A 69 4.74 -0.18 6.11
N VAL A 70 5.14 0.68 5.18
CA VAL A 70 5.99 0.31 4.04
C VAL A 70 7.43 0.68 4.38
N TYR A 71 8.33 -0.30 4.38
CA TYR A 71 9.74 -0.07 4.68
C TYR A 71 10.46 0.66 3.54
N PRO A 72 11.52 1.43 3.83
CA PRO A 72 12.36 1.99 2.78
C PRO A 72 13.15 0.86 2.12
N GLY A 73 13.26 0.92 0.80
CA GLY A 73 13.95 -0.10 0.03
C GLY A 73 13.60 -0.03 -1.45
N ARG A 74 14.28 -0.84 -2.25
CA ARG A 74 14.09 -0.92 -3.70
C ARG A 74 14.25 -2.33 -4.23
N VAL A 75 13.60 -2.59 -5.35
CA VAL A 75 13.84 -3.74 -6.23
C VAL A 75 14.31 -3.16 -7.56
N GLY A 76 15.60 -3.36 -7.88
CA GLY A 76 16.24 -2.65 -8.98
C GLY A 76 16.08 -1.13 -8.80
N ARG A 77 15.34 -0.49 -9.72
CA ARG A 77 15.04 0.95 -9.68
C ARG A 77 13.73 1.28 -8.96
N GLU A 78 12.82 0.33 -8.80
CA GLU A 78 11.49 0.56 -8.22
C GLU A 78 11.55 0.62 -6.70
N TYR A 79 10.84 1.59 -6.11
CA TYR A 79 10.70 1.71 -4.67
C TYR A 79 9.83 0.61 -4.08
N PHE A 80 10.08 0.25 -2.82
CA PHE A 80 9.22 -0.64 -2.05
C PHE A 80 7.80 -0.11 -1.97
N MET A 81 6.86 -1.03 -2.11
CA MET A 81 5.45 -0.70 -2.24
C MET A 81 4.57 -1.85 -1.78
N THR A 82 3.31 -1.51 -1.47
CA THR A 82 2.27 -2.51 -1.26
C THR A 82 1.94 -3.25 -2.56
N ARG A 83 1.22 -4.37 -2.49
CA ARG A 83 0.75 -5.06 -3.73
C ARG A 83 -0.28 -4.23 -4.49
N GLY A 84 -1.06 -3.40 -3.82
CA GLY A 84 -2.16 -2.64 -4.42
C GLY A 84 -3.30 -3.51 -4.95
N HIS A 85 -4.49 -2.93 -4.98
CA HIS A 85 -5.71 -3.65 -5.38
C HIS A 85 -6.80 -2.67 -5.76
N TYR A 86 -7.83 -3.20 -6.43
CA TYR A 86 -9.16 -2.60 -6.42
C TYR A 86 -9.97 -3.21 -5.27
N HIS A 87 -10.90 -2.46 -4.69
CA HIS A 87 -11.95 -3.09 -3.88
C HIS A 87 -12.80 -4.02 -4.74
N ARG A 88 -13.20 -5.19 -4.21
CA ARG A 88 -14.05 -6.13 -4.94
C ARG A 88 -15.44 -5.54 -5.21
N ILE A 89 -16.05 -4.91 -4.21
CA ILE A 89 -17.24 -4.08 -4.37
C ILE A 89 -16.80 -2.71 -4.88
N ARG A 90 -16.87 -2.49 -6.20
CA ARG A 90 -16.37 -1.27 -6.84
C ARG A 90 -17.01 0.02 -6.32
N GLY A 91 -18.21 -0.04 -5.75
CA GLY A 91 -18.90 1.12 -5.17
C GLY A 91 -18.33 1.63 -3.83
N THR A 92 -17.27 1.02 -3.31
CA THR A 92 -16.69 1.37 -1.99
C THR A 92 -15.45 2.26 -2.12
N ALA A 93 -15.38 3.28 -1.27
CA ALA A 93 -14.25 4.22 -1.18
C ALA A 93 -13.29 3.86 -0.03
N GLU A 94 -12.16 4.53 0.05
CA GLU A 94 -11.21 4.43 1.17
C GLU A 94 -10.63 5.80 1.51
N VAL A 95 -10.24 6.01 2.76
CA VAL A 95 -9.48 7.18 3.20
C VAL A 95 -8.15 6.72 3.79
N TYR A 96 -7.06 7.35 3.34
CA TYR A 96 -5.74 7.24 3.95
C TYR A 96 -5.40 8.52 4.72
N TYR A 97 -4.68 8.38 5.83
CA TYR A 97 -4.03 9.46 6.57
C TYR A 97 -2.58 9.10 6.85
N VAL A 98 -1.65 9.95 6.43
CA VAL A 98 -0.21 9.67 6.59
C VAL A 98 0.27 10.14 7.96
N LEU A 99 0.83 9.21 8.70
CA LEU A 99 1.33 9.40 10.06
C LEU A 99 2.83 9.74 10.08
N ARG A 100 3.61 9.13 9.18
CA ARG A 100 5.07 9.24 9.17
C ARG A 100 5.65 8.93 7.78
N GLY A 101 6.85 9.47 7.51
CA GLY A 101 7.61 9.21 6.30
C GLY A 101 7.04 9.93 5.07
N GLU A 102 7.71 9.72 3.95
CA GLU A 102 7.38 10.34 2.67
C GLU A 102 7.23 9.28 1.59
N GLY A 103 6.31 9.51 0.66
CA GLY A 103 5.93 8.48 -0.30
C GLY A 103 5.00 8.98 -1.39
N ALA A 104 4.32 8.02 -1.99
CA ALA A 104 3.22 8.28 -2.90
C ALA A 104 2.08 7.28 -2.73
N LEU A 105 0.85 7.73 -2.98
CA LEU A 105 -0.26 6.86 -3.36
C LEU A 105 -0.35 6.84 -4.89
N VAL A 106 -0.16 5.66 -5.47
CA VAL A 106 -0.41 5.39 -6.88
C VAL A 106 -1.84 4.91 -7.01
N LEU A 107 -2.61 5.58 -7.85
CA LEU A 107 -4.03 5.37 -8.06
C LEU A 107 -4.27 5.03 -9.54
N ARG A 108 -5.24 4.17 -9.82
CA ARG A 108 -5.69 3.90 -11.19
C ARG A 108 -7.21 3.94 -11.27
N ASP A 109 -7.73 4.81 -12.12
CA ASP A 109 -9.16 5.00 -12.29
C ASP A 109 -9.81 3.83 -13.08
N PRO A 110 -11.15 3.77 -13.14
CA PRO A 110 -11.85 2.75 -13.92
C PRO A 110 -11.59 2.77 -15.43
N ASP A 111 -11.22 3.93 -15.98
CA ASP A 111 -10.89 4.12 -17.40
C ASP A 111 -9.43 3.73 -17.72
N GLY A 112 -8.65 3.45 -16.68
CA GLY A 112 -7.28 2.95 -16.75
C GLY A 112 -6.20 4.03 -16.65
N HIS A 113 -6.58 5.29 -16.37
CA HIS A 113 -5.62 6.37 -16.17
C HIS A 113 -4.97 6.29 -14.79
N ALA A 114 -3.65 6.49 -14.77
CA ALA A 114 -2.88 6.53 -13.56
C ALA A 114 -2.87 7.95 -12.96
N ARG A 115 -2.91 8.03 -11.63
CA ARG A 115 -2.68 9.25 -10.87
C ARG A 115 -1.70 8.95 -9.75
N VAL A 116 -0.79 9.88 -9.47
CA VAL A 116 0.19 9.72 -8.39
C VAL A 116 0.11 10.92 -7.48
N GLU A 117 -0.28 10.67 -6.24
CA GLU A 117 -0.34 11.69 -5.19
C GLU A 117 0.89 11.52 -4.29
N ARG A 118 1.76 12.53 -4.24
CA ARG A 118 2.85 12.57 -3.26
C ARG A 118 2.26 12.77 -1.87
N VAL A 119 2.79 12.08 -0.87
CA VAL A 119 2.28 12.13 0.49
C VAL A 119 3.39 12.27 1.52
N GLU A 120 3.09 13.03 2.56
CA GLU A 120 3.94 13.31 3.73
C GLU A 120 3.07 13.37 5.01
N PRO A 121 3.65 13.41 6.22
CA PRO A 121 2.87 13.40 7.46
C PRO A 121 1.83 14.51 7.51
N GLY A 122 0.59 14.15 7.85
CA GLY A 122 -0.55 15.07 7.84
C GLY A 122 -1.37 15.07 6.55
N THR A 123 -0.92 14.36 5.50
CA THR A 123 -1.69 14.23 4.24
C THR A 123 -2.89 13.28 4.43
N VAL A 124 -4.07 13.71 3.97
CA VAL A 124 -5.27 12.88 3.85
C VAL A 124 -5.54 12.63 2.37
N VAL A 125 -5.72 11.37 1.98
CA VAL A 125 -6.07 11.00 0.59
C VAL A 125 -7.41 10.26 0.59
N TYR A 126 -8.36 10.77 -0.18
CA TYR A 126 -9.61 10.07 -0.48
C TYR A 126 -9.45 9.26 -1.77
N VAL A 127 -9.65 7.95 -1.69
CA VAL A 127 -9.69 7.03 -2.83
C VAL A 127 -11.15 6.83 -3.22
N PRO A 128 -11.59 7.36 -4.38
CA PRO A 128 -12.98 7.24 -4.78
C PRO A 128 -13.36 5.79 -5.14
N PRO A 129 -14.67 5.48 -5.16
CA PRO A 129 -15.17 4.19 -5.63
C PRO A 129 -14.62 3.81 -7.00
N GLY A 130 -14.18 2.55 -7.12
CA GLY A 130 -13.72 1.96 -8.38
C GLY A 130 -12.25 2.19 -8.69
N TRP A 131 -11.54 2.95 -7.87
CA TRP A 131 -10.12 3.20 -8.05
C TRP A 131 -9.26 2.10 -7.41
N ALA A 132 -8.25 1.64 -8.13
CA ALA A 132 -7.18 0.87 -7.52
C ALA A 132 -6.23 1.82 -6.81
N HIS A 133 -5.59 1.34 -5.76
CA HIS A 133 -4.62 2.11 -4.99
C HIS A 133 -3.46 1.24 -4.50
N ARG A 134 -2.28 1.86 -4.40
CA ARG A 134 -1.04 1.28 -3.85
C ARG A 134 -0.21 2.35 -3.18
N SER A 135 0.28 2.10 -1.98
CA SER A 135 1.26 2.98 -1.30
C SER A 135 2.69 2.59 -1.67
N VAL A 136 3.54 3.60 -1.92
CA VAL A 136 4.96 3.47 -2.26
C VAL A 136 5.79 4.32 -1.30
N ASN A 137 6.81 3.73 -0.68
CA ASN A 137 7.75 4.47 0.16
C ASN A 137 8.89 5.03 -0.69
N THR A 138 8.97 6.35 -0.80
CA THR A 138 10.03 7.03 -1.58
C THR A 138 11.14 7.60 -0.73
N GLY A 139 11.00 7.52 0.60
CA GLY A 139 11.93 8.09 1.56
C GLY A 139 12.94 7.09 2.12
N SER A 140 13.64 7.53 3.17
CA SER A 140 14.67 6.76 3.88
C SER A 140 14.20 6.17 5.22
N GLU A 141 12.99 6.51 5.65
CA GLU A 141 12.33 5.95 6.83
C GLU A 141 11.01 5.26 6.45
N PRO A 142 10.40 4.43 7.33
CA PRO A 142 9.13 3.79 7.01
C PRO A 142 8.02 4.81 6.73
N LEU A 143 7.32 4.64 5.60
CA LEU A 143 6.08 5.32 5.30
C LEU A 143 4.96 4.63 6.07
N VAL A 144 4.25 5.38 6.91
CA VAL A 144 3.18 4.85 7.74
C VAL A 144 1.86 5.55 7.45
N LEU A 145 0.85 4.76 7.08
CA LEU A 145 -0.47 5.26 6.73
C LEU A 145 -1.53 4.57 7.60
N PHE A 146 -2.40 5.37 8.21
CA PHE A 146 -3.70 4.89 8.68
C PHE A 146 -4.65 4.80 7.48
N TYR A 147 -5.50 3.79 7.45
CA TYR A 147 -6.55 3.65 6.45
C TYR A 147 -7.89 3.28 7.09
N VAL A 148 -8.98 3.61 6.40
CA VAL A 148 -10.35 3.18 6.75
C VAL A 148 -11.19 2.98 5.50
N TYR A 149 -11.90 1.85 5.42
CA TYR A 149 -12.74 1.47 4.28
C TYR A 149 -13.96 0.62 4.73
N PRO A 150 -15.02 0.51 3.91
CA PRO A 150 -16.17 -0.36 4.19
C PRO A 150 -15.74 -1.82 4.37
N ALA A 151 -16.19 -2.46 5.46
CA ALA A 151 -15.69 -3.78 5.82
C ALA A 151 -16.02 -4.90 4.82
N ASP A 152 -17.06 -4.69 4.01
CA ASP A 152 -17.53 -5.58 2.95
C ASP A 152 -16.85 -5.31 1.58
N ALA A 153 -16.00 -4.29 1.47
CA ALA A 153 -15.37 -3.88 0.22
C ALA A 153 -14.65 -5.04 -0.50
N GLY A 154 -13.96 -5.89 0.25
CA GLY A 154 -13.18 -7.01 -0.27
C GLY A 154 -12.01 -6.57 -1.16
N HIS A 155 -11.18 -7.51 -1.59
CA HIS A 155 -9.94 -7.21 -2.31
C HIS A 155 -9.88 -7.95 -3.65
N ASP A 156 -9.55 -7.22 -4.72
CA ASP A 156 -9.26 -7.75 -6.04
C ASP A 156 -7.80 -7.42 -6.44
N TYR A 157 -6.91 -8.32 -6.03
CA TYR A 157 -5.49 -8.28 -6.37
C TYR A 157 -5.20 -8.82 -7.78
N GLU A 158 -6.10 -9.61 -8.35
CA GLU A 158 -5.86 -10.32 -9.61
C GLU A 158 -5.93 -9.35 -10.78
N THR A 159 -6.92 -8.45 -10.80
CA THR A 159 -7.05 -7.44 -11.85
C THR A 159 -5.80 -6.56 -11.91
N VAL A 160 -5.32 -6.08 -10.75
CA VAL A 160 -4.06 -5.31 -10.67
C VAL A 160 -2.87 -6.12 -11.16
N GLY A 161 -2.78 -7.41 -10.82
CA GLY A 161 -1.69 -8.29 -11.28
C GLY A 161 -1.65 -8.44 -12.81
N ARG A 162 -2.79 -8.30 -13.49
CA ARG A 162 -2.89 -8.36 -14.95
C ARG A 162 -2.72 -7.00 -15.63
N THR A 163 -3.27 -5.93 -15.07
CA THR A 163 -3.30 -4.61 -15.72
C THR A 163 -2.19 -3.68 -15.27
N GLY A 164 -1.56 -3.96 -14.13
CA GLY A 164 -0.71 -3.01 -13.44
C GLY A 164 -1.44 -1.72 -13.06
N PHE A 165 -0.65 -0.71 -12.70
CA PHE A 165 -1.13 0.64 -12.39
C PHE A 165 -0.93 1.66 -13.53
N GLY A 166 -0.23 1.29 -14.61
CA GLY A 166 0.10 2.20 -15.73
C GLY A 166 1.20 3.23 -15.41
N VAL A 167 1.72 3.25 -14.18
CA VAL A 167 2.85 4.06 -13.76
C VAL A 167 3.70 3.32 -12.72
N ARG A 168 5.01 3.52 -12.79
CA ARG A 168 6.00 3.03 -11.81
C ARG A 168 6.64 4.20 -11.09
N VAL A 169 6.96 3.99 -9.83
CA VAL A 169 7.69 4.96 -9.01
C VAL A 169 9.10 4.44 -8.83
N VAL A 170 10.05 5.11 -9.47
CA VAL A 170 11.45 4.66 -9.55
C VAL A 170 12.41 5.71 -9.03
N ALA A 171 13.58 5.25 -8.61
CA ALA A 171 14.70 6.12 -8.29
C ALA A 171 15.19 6.90 -9.54
N GLY A 172 15.36 8.21 -9.37
CA GLY A 172 16.09 9.09 -10.28
C GLY A 172 17.25 9.79 -9.57
N GLU A 173 18.02 10.55 -10.34
CA GLU A 173 19.21 11.27 -9.85
C GLU A 173 18.85 12.30 -8.78
N ASP A 174 17.78 13.07 -9.00
CA ASP A 174 17.30 14.13 -8.10
C ASP A 174 16.12 13.71 -7.23
N GLY A 175 15.86 12.40 -7.11
CA GLY A 175 14.75 11.85 -6.32
C GLY A 175 13.76 11.01 -7.13
N PRO A 176 12.54 10.77 -6.59
CA PRO A 176 11.58 9.86 -7.20
C PRO A 176 11.04 10.36 -8.54
N ARG A 177 11.09 9.49 -9.57
CA ARG A 177 10.51 9.70 -10.90
C ARG A 177 9.28 8.79 -11.09
N PHE A 178 8.33 9.28 -11.88
CA PHE A 178 7.12 8.55 -12.26
C PHE A 178 7.20 8.18 -13.73
N GLU A 179 7.40 6.90 -14.02
CA GLU A 179 7.59 6.39 -15.38
C GLU A 179 6.31 5.67 -15.82
N GLY A 180 5.73 6.08 -16.96
CA GLY A 180 4.58 5.38 -17.55
C GLY A 180 4.94 3.92 -17.86
N SER A 181 4.05 3.00 -17.48
CA SER A 181 4.18 1.60 -17.90
C SER A 181 3.60 1.49 -19.31
N GLY A 182 4.44 1.19 -20.30
CA GLY A 182 4.01 0.97 -21.68
C GLY A 182 3.12 -0.26 -21.85
#